data_AF-A0A4Q5RCE9-F1
#
_entry.id   AF-A0A4Q5RCE9-F1
#
_cell.length_a   1.000
_cell.length_b   1.000
_cell.length_c   1.000
_cell.angle_alpha   90.00
_cell.angle_beta   90.00
_cell.angle_gamma   90.00
#
_symmetry.space_group_name_H-M   'P 1'
#
loop_
_entity.id
_entity.type
_entity.pdbx_description
1 polymer ?
#
loop_
_entity_poly.entity_id
_entity_poly.type
_entity_poly.pdbx_seq_one_letter_code
_entity_poly.pdbx_strand_id
1 'polypeptide(L)'
;MQKIYWLLALLLLGGGARAQAPVLRSLSLTLDTTQYQLGEHMVTVADEPRLYFYYHQDDQAAELRLVPALPGGRAPRLLPSADYVLQDSLVAGAGGEYRGTLRFRNLTGTPFVRLVFVQPVPLPDSAGRPAPKAVMHQQVVSLLPLTRTTLDVRVLDNELFVGEEKVIEISSNNIANVRASNEWTKGQDIDYRLAREQGGLRLHLVPNALGTHPLVLKTQAERPRLDAAGRLTYQLPPLRLDFVVKASRLRFLTAERKTVDYDEEGRSRGIEFVLDDGHSFELHRTYRIEAQQEPGGALVAELFTRSYLSNDRVLCQLRTYNTHRQADGYLYIKDGDAAKFITNFDITPRARIAAVSVLHRGGDWTNSTTISPGETVDVRLEGESLLKARYHFEGVLVVPSDSSTRSEKAVIYRLQVPLGIVRRRVAIYDGSNATDFSLTVKEAQKPHPLNFVQVNYGDGPHPATQLNGPVLYDQTIKDVVLSFNYNAIDQPPNLFGRQYLTMDVRVLDDKGNLIDQQRLDNLVVCPGESSPRSAYYQGSECQVGNVSLNALLSRKTYDLDAWYR
;
A
#
# COMPACT_ATOMS: atom_id res chain seq x y z
N MET A 1 -26.34 -16.51 105.61
CA MET A 1 -25.26 -15.50 105.52
C MET A 1 -23.90 -16.19 105.55
N GLN A 2 -23.31 -16.56 104.39
CA GLN A 2 -21.88 -16.97 104.27
C GLN A 2 -21.50 -17.32 102.81
N LYS A 3 -21.80 -16.46 101.82
CA LYS A 3 -21.33 -16.65 100.42
C LYS A 3 -21.03 -15.33 99.70
N ILE A 4 -20.41 -14.36 100.38
CA ILE A 4 -20.01 -13.06 99.79
C ILE A 4 -18.52 -12.75 99.97
N TYR A 5 -17.72 -13.61 100.62
CA TYR A 5 -16.30 -13.31 100.88
C TYR A 5 -15.30 -13.93 99.88
N TRP A 6 -15.73 -14.73 98.91
CA TRP A 6 -14.81 -15.39 97.95
C TRP A 6 -14.68 -14.68 96.60
N LEU A 7 -15.59 -13.75 96.25
CA LEU A 7 -15.50 -12.99 94.99
C LEU A 7 -14.69 -11.69 95.09
N LEU A 8 -14.41 -11.19 96.30
CA LEU A 8 -13.60 -9.98 96.49
C LEU A 8 -12.10 -10.25 96.51
N ALA A 9 -11.67 -11.50 96.74
CA ALA A 9 -10.25 -11.87 96.82
C ALA A 9 -9.60 -12.19 95.45
N LEU A 10 -10.40 -12.45 94.40
CA LEU A 10 -9.89 -12.73 93.05
C LEU A 10 -9.82 -11.48 92.14
N LEU A 11 -10.37 -10.36 92.57
CA LEU A 11 -10.39 -9.09 91.82
C LEU A 11 -9.22 -8.13 92.17
N LEU A 12 -8.32 -8.54 93.07
CA LEU A 12 -7.16 -7.74 93.51
C LEU A 12 -5.80 -8.30 93.01
N LEU A 13 -5.81 -9.30 92.13
CA LEU A 13 -4.62 -9.83 91.43
C LEU A 13 -4.62 -9.48 89.94
N GLY A 14 -5.27 -8.36 89.57
CA GLY A 14 -5.01 -7.68 88.31
C GLY A 14 -3.64 -7.01 88.38
N GLY A 15 -2.59 -7.79 88.17
CA GLY A 15 -1.25 -7.24 87.94
C GLY A 15 -1.33 -6.30 86.74
N GLY A 16 -1.38 -5.00 87.01
CA GLY A 16 -1.31 -3.97 85.97
C GLY A 16 -0.07 -4.25 85.14
N ALA A 17 -0.26 -4.52 83.85
CA ALA A 17 0.82 -4.48 82.88
C ALA A 17 1.44 -3.08 83.01
N ARG A 18 2.58 -2.99 83.71
CA ARG A 18 3.35 -1.76 83.79
C ARG A 18 3.77 -1.44 82.36
N ALA A 19 3.12 -0.46 81.75
CA ALA A 19 3.58 0.14 80.51
C ALA A 19 5.07 0.48 80.69
N GLN A 20 5.93 -0.06 79.82
CA GLN A 20 7.34 0.27 79.84
C GLN A 20 7.47 1.79 79.71
N ALA A 21 8.27 2.41 80.59
CA ALA A 21 8.50 3.84 80.54
C ALA A 21 9.07 4.22 79.15
N PRO A 22 8.60 5.31 78.51
CA PRO A 22 9.03 5.69 77.19
C PRO A 22 10.54 5.95 77.17
N VAL A 23 11.21 5.51 76.10
CA VAL A 23 12.65 5.75 75.87
C VAL A 23 12.90 7.18 75.41
N LEU A 24 11.96 7.73 74.64
CA LEU A 24 12.03 9.04 74.00
C LEU A 24 10.98 9.98 74.61
N ARG A 25 11.41 11.19 74.96
CA ARG A 25 10.52 12.31 75.31
C ARG A 25 9.91 12.93 74.07
N SER A 26 10.72 13.14 73.04
CA SER A 26 10.29 13.66 71.75
C SER A 26 11.07 13.01 70.62
N LEU A 27 10.43 12.94 69.46
CA LEU A 27 11.03 12.52 68.21
C LEU A 27 10.46 13.41 67.11
N SER A 28 11.31 13.87 66.21
CA SER A 28 10.89 14.53 64.99
C SER A 28 11.66 14.05 63.77
N LEU A 29 10.97 14.01 62.65
CA LEU A 29 11.52 13.72 61.33
C LEU A 29 11.38 14.97 60.48
N THR A 30 12.49 15.51 60.00
CA THR A 30 12.47 16.60 59.03
C THR A 30 12.77 16.04 57.65
N LEU A 31 11.81 16.17 56.73
CA LEU A 31 11.93 15.76 55.33
C LEU A 31 11.81 17.02 54.46
N ASP A 32 12.78 17.25 53.60
CA ASP A 32 12.92 18.47 52.80
C ASP A 32 12.89 19.72 53.71
N THR A 33 11.73 20.38 53.80
CA THR A 33 11.50 21.58 54.63
C THR A 33 10.42 21.39 55.70
N THR A 34 9.81 20.21 55.79
CA THR A 34 8.69 19.94 56.71
C THR A 34 9.12 19.04 57.87
N GLN A 35 8.77 19.44 59.09
CA GLN A 35 9.05 18.68 60.32
C GLN A 35 7.78 17.97 60.82
N TYR A 36 7.90 16.67 61.07
CA TYR A 36 6.84 15.82 61.62
C TYR A 36 7.24 15.38 63.02
N GLN A 37 6.39 15.65 64.01
CA GLN A 37 6.69 15.41 65.43
C GLN A 37 5.80 14.33 66.04
N LEU A 38 6.41 13.45 66.83
CA LEU A 38 5.73 12.43 67.61
C LEU A 38 4.78 13.08 68.63
N GLY A 39 3.51 12.69 68.60
CA GLY A 39 2.44 13.26 69.44
C GLY A 39 1.59 14.30 68.72
N GLU A 40 2.15 15.04 67.77
CA GLU A 40 1.42 16.04 66.97
C GLU A 40 0.92 15.47 65.64
N HIS A 41 1.80 14.77 64.90
CA HIS A 41 1.52 14.28 63.56
C HIS A 41 1.12 12.81 63.58
N MET A 42 0.08 12.50 64.36
CA MET A 42 -0.37 11.14 64.63
C MET A 42 -1.66 10.81 63.90
N VAL A 43 -1.75 9.59 63.37
CA VAL A 43 -2.99 9.01 62.85
C VAL A 43 -3.12 7.57 63.34
N THR A 44 -4.33 7.17 63.72
CA THR A 44 -4.60 5.81 64.20
C THR A 44 -4.95 4.91 63.01
N VAL A 45 -4.25 3.80 62.86
CA VAL A 45 -4.49 2.78 61.84
C VAL A 45 -4.61 1.42 62.53
N ALA A 46 -5.77 0.78 62.43
CA ALA A 46 -6.07 -0.48 63.13
C ALA A 46 -5.74 -0.40 64.64
N ASP A 47 -6.26 0.64 65.30
CA ASP A 47 -6.05 0.94 66.72
C ASP A 47 -4.59 1.21 67.16
N GLU A 48 -3.65 1.27 66.21
CA GLU A 48 -2.25 1.66 66.48
C GLU A 48 -1.99 3.12 66.08
N PRO A 49 -1.49 3.98 66.99
CA PRO A 49 -1.07 5.34 66.63
C PRO A 49 0.23 5.31 65.81
N ARG A 50 0.24 6.02 64.69
CA ARG A 50 1.38 6.10 63.77
C ARG A 50 1.77 7.54 63.49
N LEU A 51 3.06 7.83 63.52
CA LEU A 51 3.63 9.11 63.11
C LEU A 51 3.61 9.17 61.58
N TYR A 52 2.76 10.02 61.01
CA TYR A 52 2.69 10.17 59.56
C TYR A 52 3.70 11.21 59.06
N PHE A 53 4.15 11.04 57.82
CA PHE A 53 4.97 12.03 57.12
C PHE A 53 4.75 11.94 55.61
N TYR A 54 4.92 13.04 54.88
CA TYR A 54 4.85 13.03 53.42
C TYR A 54 6.24 12.77 52.80
N TYR A 55 6.27 11.97 51.74
CA TYR A 55 7.48 11.72 50.95
C TYR A 55 7.27 12.02 49.47
N HIS A 56 8.36 12.41 48.80
CA HIS A 56 8.39 12.69 47.37
C HIS A 56 9.12 11.58 46.61
N GLN A 57 10.20 11.04 47.18
CA GLN A 57 10.99 9.95 46.60
C GLN A 57 10.89 8.68 47.45
N ASP A 58 10.92 7.52 46.80
CA ASP A 58 10.80 6.22 47.50
C ASP A 58 11.94 5.94 48.49
N ASP A 59 13.10 6.56 48.28
CA ASP A 59 14.27 6.48 49.15
C ASP A 59 14.54 7.80 49.89
N GLN A 60 13.49 8.57 50.20
CA GLN A 60 13.59 9.88 50.85
C GLN A 60 14.57 9.88 52.04
N ALA A 61 15.42 10.91 52.11
CA ALA A 61 16.24 11.17 53.30
C ALA A 61 15.44 12.00 54.32
N ALA A 62 15.60 11.68 55.59
CA ALA A 62 14.99 12.38 56.71
C ALA A 62 16.02 12.65 57.78
N GLU A 63 16.06 13.88 58.28
CA GLU A 63 16.79 14.20 59.49
C GLU A 63 15.98 13.73 60.70
N LEU A 64 16.55 12.83 61.48
CA LEU A 64 16.00 12.34 62.73
C LEU A 64 16.55 13.18 63.89
N ARG A 65 15.66 13.80 64.65
CA ARG A 65 15.98 14.43 65.94
C ARG A 65 15.20 13.78 67.06
N LEU A 66 15.86 13.51 68.17
CA LEU A 66 15.21 12.91 69.34
C LEU A 66 15.78 13.44 70.64
N VAL A 67 14.93 13.45 71.67
CA VAL A 67 15.33 13.77 73.04
C VAL A 67 14.99 12.57 73.92
N PRO A 68 15.98 11.94 74.60
CA PRO A 68 15.71 10.82 75.50
C PRO A 68 14.81 11.23 76.66
N ALA A 69 13.97 10.32 77.15
CA ALA A 69 13.13 10.56 78.31
C ALA A 69 13.92 10.70 79.62
N LEU A 70 15.08 10.03 79.71
CA LEU A 70 15.99 10.07 80.84
C LEU A 70 17.23 10.94 80.50
N PRO A 71 17.27 12.21 80.96
CA PRO A 71 18.43 13.08 80.75
C PRO A 71 19.66 12.56 81.49
N GLY A 72 20.83 12.57 80.83
CA GLY A 72 22.11 12.12 81.41
C GLY A 72 22.40 10.61 81.36
N GLY A 73 21.49 9.79 80.83
CA GLY A 73 21.70 8.35 80.60
C GLY A 73 22.54 8.03 79.35
N ARG A 74 22.84 6.74 79.11
CA ARG A 74 23.47 6.28 77.86
C ARG A 74 22.60 6.66 76.66
N ALA A 75 23.22 7.05 75.55
CA ALA A 75 22.52 7.43 74.32
C ALA A 75 21.56 6.33 73.83
N PRO A 76 20.32 6.67 73.42
CA PRO A 76 19.43 5.71 72.80
C PRO A 76 20.02 5.26 71.46
N ARG A 77 19.87 3.96 71.16
CA ARG A 77 20.34 3.37 69.90
C ARG A 77 19.14 3.02 69.04
N LEU A 78 19.17 3.45 67.78
CA LEU A 78 18.25 2.98 66.76
C LEU A 78 18.72 1.61 66.26
N LEU A 79 17.87 0.60 66.35
CA LEU A 79 18.16 -0.72 65.79
C LEU A 79 18.10 -0.69 64.26
N PRO A 80 18.92 -1.47 63.55
CA PRO A 80 18.86 -1.56 62.10
C PRO A 80 17.53 -2.15 61.62
N SER A 81 17.06 -1.70 60.46
CA SER A 81 15.90 -2.26 59.75
C SER A 81 16.22 -2.45 58.26
N ALA A 82 15.46 -3.30 57.58
CA ALA A 82 15.50 -3.39 56.12
C ALA A 82 14.90 -2.15 55.45
N ASP A 83 14.04 -1.41 56.15
CA ASP A 83 13.25 -0.30 55.61
C ASP A 83 14.00 1.04 55.55
N TYR A 84 15.16 1.14 56.22
CA TYR A 84 15.98 2.35 56.24
C TYR A 84 17.43 2.04 56.57
N VAL A 85 18.30 2.98 56.22
CA VAL A 85 19.69 3.02 56.66
C VAL A 85 19.90 4.30 57.44
N LEU A 86 20.47 4.18 58.62
CA LEU A 86 21.03 5.31 59.35
C LEU A 86 22.39 5.65 58.70
N GLN A 87 22.48 6.79 58.02
CA GLN A 87 23.65 7.18 57.21
C GLN A 87 24.82 7.67 58.05
N ASP A 88 24.53 8.28 59.20
CA ASP A 88 25.49 8.80 60.18
C ASP A 88 25.18 8.26 61.58
N SER A 89 26.13 8.29 62.51
CA SER A 89 25.80 7.91 63.90
C SER A 89 24.89 8.96 64.55
N LEU A 90 24.05 8.56 65.51
CA LEU A 90 23.30 9.53 66.32
C LEU A 90 24.29 10.36 67.16
N VAL A 91 24.48 11.62 66.79
CA VAL A 91 25.39 12.55 67.46
C VAL A 91 24.62 13.39 68.47
N ALA A 92 25.17 13.54 69.68
CA ALA A 92 24.62 14.42 70.70
C ALA A 92 24.83 15.89 70.30
N GLY A 93 23.75 16.67 70.31
CA GLY A 93 23.72 18.12 70.11
C GLY A 93 23.59 18.90 71.43
N ALA A 94 23.41 20.21 71.31
CA ALA A 94 23.18 21.07 72.47
C ALA A 94 21.85 20.71 73.19
N GLY A 95 21.84 20.76 74.52
CA GLY A 95 20.60 20.56 75.30
C GLY A 95 20.12 19.10 75.43
N GLY A 96 20.94 18.10 75.09
CA GLY A 96 20.60 16.68 75.26
C GLY A 96 19.78 16.07 74.11
N GLU A 97 19.66 16.79 73.00
CA GLU A 97 19.12 16.30 71.73
C GLU A 97 20.14 15.40 71.01
N TYR A 98 19.65 14.41 70.26
CA TYR A 98 20.46 13.60 69.34
C TYR A 98 19.95 13.79 67.92
N ARG A 99 20.89 13.93 66.97
CA ARG A 99 20.60 14.11 65.55
C ARG A 99 21.27 13.01 64.72
N GLY A 100 20.58 12.56 63.68
CA GLY A 100 21.14 11.74 62.61
C GLY A 100 20.31 11.83 61.33
N THR A 101 20.73 11.10 60.31
CA THR A 101 20.15 11.12 58.96
C THR A 101 19.73 9.70 58.59
N LEU A 102 18.43 9.52 58.35
CA LEU A 102 17.86 8.28 57.85
C LEU A 102 17.67 8.38 56.34
N ARG A 103 18.05 7.35 55.59
CA ARG A 103 17.64 7.14 54.20
C ARG A 103 16.66 5.98 54.17
N PHE A 104 15.40 6.24 53.84
CA PHE A 104 14.41 5.17 53.70
C PHE A 104 14.67 4.32 52.45
N ARG A 105 14.03 3.15 52.38
CA ARG A 105 14.07 2.26 51.22
C ARG A 105 12.65 1.87 50.83
N ASN A 106 12.30 2.11 49.56
CA ASN A 106 11.03 1.67 48.97
C ASN A 106 9.80 2.03 49.83
N LEU A 107 9.61 3.31 50.15
CA LEU A 107 8.48 3.79 50.96
C LEU A 107 7.12 3.43 50.36
N THR A 108 7.01 3.45 49.02
CA THR A 108 5.78 3.03 48.32
C THR A 108 5.51 1.53 48.46
N GLY A 109 6.54 0.69 48.52
CA GLY A 109 6.40 -0.77 48.73
C GLY A 109 6.34 -1.20 50.20
N THR A 110 6.71 -0.34 51.15
CA THR A 110 6.83 -0.69 52.57
C THR A 110 5.71 -0.12 53.45
N PRO A 111 4.68 -0.91 53.84
CA PRO A 111 3.50 -0.37 54.53
C PRO A 111 3.69 -0.17 56.04
N PHE A 112 4.76 -0.75 56.63
CA PHE A 112 4.97 -0.83 58.07
C PHE A 112 6.39 -0.43 58.46
N VAL A 113 6.77 0.83 58.25
CA VAL A 113 8.08 1.33 58.70
C VAL A 113 8.06 1.54 60.22
N ARG A 114 9.04 0.99 60.93
CA ARG A 114 9.14 1.09 62.41
C ARG A 114 10.54 1.51 62.84
N LEU A 115 10.62 2.56 63.66
CA LEU A 115 11.85 2.93 64.34
C LEU A 115 11.86 2.27 65.72
N VAL A 116 12.87 1.42 65.98
CA VAL A 116 12.99 0.72 67.25
C VAL A 116 14.17 1.28 68.01
N PHE A 117 13.87 1.98 69.11
CA PHE A 117 14.88 2.57 69.98
C PHE A 117 15.09 1.70 71.20
N VAL A 118 16.36 1.44 71.53
CA VAL A 118 16.75 0.74 72.75
C VAL A 118 17.67 1.61 73.59
N GLN A 119 17.41 1.64 74.89
CA GLN A 119 18.26 2.34 75.86
C GLN A 119 18.56 1.43 77.05
N PRO A 120 19.84 1.17 77.37
CA PRO A 120 20.20 0.46 78.60
C PRO A 120 19.99 1.38 79.81
N VAL A 121 19.10 0.99 80.71
CA VAL A 121 18.84 1.67 81.98
C VAL A 121 19.54 0.89 83.10
N PRO A 122 20.49 1.50 83.84
CA PRO A 122 21.14 0.84 84.97
C PRO A 122 20.11 0.47 86.04
N LEU A 123 20.14 -0.77 86.54
CA LEU A 123 19.41 -1.11 87.75
C LEU A 123 20.17 -0.55 88.97
N PRO A 124 19.51 0.12 89.92
CA PRO A 124 20.12 0.37 91.22
C PRO A 124 20.35 -0.95 91.95
N ASP A 125 21.52 -1.11 92.57
CA ASP A 125 21.77 -2.20 93.52
C ASP A 125 20.98 -1.98 94.83
N SER A 126 21.01 -2.96 95.75
CA SER A 126 20.35 -2.88 97.05
C SER A 126 20.84 -1.73 97.94
N ALA A 127 21.90 -1.01 97.55
CA ALA A 127 22.46 0.16 98.21
C ALA A 127 22.25 1.48 97.41
N GLY A 128 21.46 1.46 96.34
CA GLY A 128 21.14 2.63 95.52
C GLY A 128 22.25 3.07 94.55
N ARG A 129 23.29 2.25 94.34
CA ARG A 129 24.39 2.52 93.39
C ARG A 129 24.10 1.88 92.03
N PRO A 130 24.59 2.45 90.91
CA PRO A 130 24.37 1.89 89.58
C PRO A 130 25.06 0.51 89.45
N ALA A 131 24.27 -0.55 89.28
CA ALA A 131 24.76 -1.91 89.10
C ALA A 131 25.22 -2.16 87.63
N PRO A 132 26.12 -3.14 87.39
CA PRO A 132 26.53 -3.53 86.03
C PRO A 132 25.42 -4.23 85.23
N LYS A 133 24.31 -4.64 85.87
CA LYS A 133 23.13 -5.17 85.20
C LYS A 133 22.25 -4.00 84.74
N ALA A 134 22.08 -3.84 83.43
CA ALA A 134 21.16 -2.87 82.83
C ALA A 134 19.93 -3.59 82.25
N VAL A 135 18.74 -3.02 82.45
CA VAL A 135 17.54 -3.45 81.71
C VAL A 135 17.49 -2.68 80.40
N MET A 136 17.24 -3.39 79.30
CA MET A 136 17.01 -2.73 78.02
C MET A 136 15.57 -2.25 77.95
N HIS A 137 15.37 -0.94 77.98
CA HIS A 137 14.09 -0.34 77.63
C HIS A 137 14.00 -0.24 76.12
N GLN A 138 12.84 -0.60 75.56
CA GLN A 138 12.57 -0.54 74.13
C GLN A 138 11.34 0.33 73.87
N GLN A 139 11.42 1.17 72.85
CA GLN A 139 10.27 1.89 72.32
C GLN A 139 10.19 1.70 70.81
N VAL A 140 9.01 1.34 70.33
CA VAL A 140 8.71 1.25 68.91
C VAL A 140 7.92 2.48 68.50
N VAL A 141 8.40 3.19 67.50
CA VAL A 141 7.68 4.29 66.84
C VAL A 141 7.26 3.80 65.47
N SER A 142 5.97 3.51 65.31
CA SER A 142 5.37 3.15 64.03
C SER A 142 5.23 4.39 63.16
N LEU A 143 5.74 4.33 61.94
CA LEU A 143 5.61 5.41 60.97
C LEU A 143 4.54 5.06 59.92
N LEU A 144 3.95 6.10 59.33
CA LEU A 144 3.04 5.97 58.19
C LEU A 144 3.47 6.91 57.06
N PRO A 145 4.18 6.39 56.03
CA PRO A 145 4.52 7.19 54.87
C PRO A 145 3.26 7.52 54.06
N LEU A 146 3.08 8.81 53.78
CA LEU A 146 1.99 9.36 52.97
C LEU A 146 2.55 10.02 51.71
N THR A 147 1.77 10.09 50.65
CA THR A 147 2.18 10.80 49.44
C THR A 147 1.00 11.48 48.77
N ARG A 148 1.27 12.60 48.09
CA ARG A 148 0.28 13.34 47.31
C ARG A 148 0.45 12.98 45.84
N THR A 149 0.03 11.76 45.50
CA THR A 149 0.06 11.29 44.11
C THR A 149 -1.01 11.99 43.29
N THR A 150 -0.61 12.53 42.15
CA THR A 150 -1.49 13.14 41.15
C THR A 150 -1.33 12.42 39.82
N LEU A 151 -2.38 12.46 39.01
CA LEU A 151 -2.37 12.00 37.63
C LEU A 151 -2.60 13.22 36.73
N ASP A 152 -1.89 13.24 35.62
CA ASP A 152 -2.03 14.25 34.59
C ASP A 152 -1.94 13.59 33.21
N VAL A 153 -2.57 14.21 32.21
CA VAL A 153 -2.56 13.70 30.83
C VAL A 153 -2.66 14.85 29.85
N ARG A 154 -1.88 14.74 28.77
CA ARG A 154 -1.95 15.66 27.65
C ARG A 154 -2.60 14.96 26.47
N VAL A 155 -3.89 15.22 26.26
CA VAL A 155 -4.63 14.73 25.10
C VAL A 155 -4.41 15.71 23.95
N LEU A 156 -3.55 15.34 22.99
CA LEU A 156 -3.30 16.15 21.78
C LEU A 156 -4.43 16.00 20.75
N ASP A 157 -5.07 14.83 20.74
CA ASP A 157 -6.16 14.47 19.85
C ASP A 157 -7.25 13.76 20.65
N ASN A 158 -8.41 14.40 20.75
CA ASN A 158 -9.57 13.90 21.49
C ASN A 158 -10.56 13.15 20.59
N GLU A 159 -10.20 12.82 19.36
CA GLU A 159 -11.01 11.97 18.49
C GLU A 159 -10.81 10.49 18.80
N LEU A 160 -11.91 9.74 18.87
CA LEU A 160 -11.94 8.28 18.97
C LEU A 160 -12.81 7.70 17.84
N PHE A 161 -12.62 6.43 17.53
CA PHE A 161 -13.34 5.73 16.45
C PHE A 161 -13.97 4.46 16.99
N VAL A 162 -15.27 4.26 16.74
CA VAL A 162 -16.03 3.10 17.28
C VAL A 162 -15.30 1.79 16.99
N GLY A 163 -15.02 1.02 18.05
CA GLY A 163 -14.35 -0.28 17.97
C GLY A 163 -12.82 -0.25 17.84
N GLU A 164 -12.19 0.92 17.69
CA GLU A 164 -10.73 1.06 17.63
C GLU A 164 -10.13 1.32 19.03
N GLU A 165 -9.04 0.61 19.35
CA GLU A 165 -8.29 0.86 20.58
C GLU A 165 -7.37 2.07 20.42
N LYS A 166 -7.52 3.07 21.29
CA LYS A 166 -6.58 4.20 21.42
C LYS A 166 -5.84 4.10 22.75
N VAL A 167 -4.52 4.30 22.69
CA VAL A 167 -3.65 4.27 23.88
C VAL A 167 -3.13 5.67 24.18
N ILE A 168 -3.29 6.12 25.42
CA ILE A 168 -2.86 7.43 25.90
C ILE A 168 -1.90 7.25 27.07
N GLU A 169 -0.85 8.05 27.10
CA GLU A 169 0.10 8.07 28.22
C GLU A 169 -0.42 8.91 29.38
N ILE A 170 -0.44 8.33 30.57
CA ILE A 170 -0.79 9.03 31.81
C ILE A 170 0.50 9.33 32.58
N SER A 171 0.69 10.61 32.89
CA SER A 171 1.81 11.07 33.72
C SER A 171 1.41 11.06 35.19
N SER A 172 2.35 10.74 36.07
CA SER A 172 2.18 10.85 37.52
C SER A 172 3.46 11.31 38.17
N ASN A 173 3.34 12.10 39.24
CA ASN A 173 4.48 12.48 40.09
C ASN A 173 5.01 11.31 40.95
N ASN A 174 4.24 10.22 41.10
CA ASN A 174 4.69 8.99 41.73
C ASN A 174 3.98 7.78 41.08
N ILE A 175 4.54 7.32 39.96
CA ILE A 175 4.00 6.19 39.20
C ILE A 175 3.94 4.92 40.06
N ALA A 176 4.95 4.63 40.88
CA ALA A 176 4.97 3.45 41.77
C ALA A 176 3.74 3.37 42.68
N ASN A 177 3.21 4.53 43.10
CA ASN A 177 2.08 4.58 44.00
C ASN A 177 0.72 4.39 43.33
N VAL A 178 0.62 4.42 42.00
CA VAL A 178 -0.64 4.27 41.28
C VAL A 178 -1.00 2.79 41.09
N ARG A 179 -2.18 2.38 41.54
CA ARG A 179 -2.71 1.03 41.34
C ARG A 179 -3.30 0.90 39.92
N ALA A 180 -2.58 0.21 39.06
CA ALA A 180 -3.01 -0.10 37.70
C ALA A 180 -3.68 -1.49 37.66
N SER A 181 -4.72 -1.67 36.85
CA SER A 181 -5.37 -2.96 36.61
C SER A 181 -5.46 -3.21 35.11
N ASN A 182 -5.03 -4.38 34.67
CA ASN A 182 -5.13 -4.81 33.27
C ASN A 182 -6.55 -5.26 32.88
N GLU A 183 -7.52 -5.16 33.80
CA GLU A 183 -8.91 -5.50 33.54
C GLU A 183 -9.62 -4.35 32.81
N TRP A 184 -10.33 -4.70 31.73
CA TRP A 184 -11.19 -3.77 31.01
C TRP A 184 -12.48 -3.50 31.79
N THR A 185 -12.90 -2.24 31.82
CA THR A 185 -14.31 -1.93 32.10
C THR A 185 -15.19 -2.46 30.98
N LYS A 186 -16.47 -2.70 31.27
CA LYS A 186 -17.43 -3.19 30.27
C LYS A 186 -18.74 -2.43 30.37
N GLY A 187 -19.39 -2.24 29.23
CA GLY A 187 -20.74 -1.70 29.14
C GLY A 187 -20.81 -0.18 29.34
N GLN A 188 -19.71 0.53 29.11
CA GLN A 188 -19.67 2.00 29.10
C GLN A 188 -19.63 2.52 27.66
N ASP A 189 -19.93 3.80 27.46
CA ASP A 189 -19.80 4.45 26.15
C ASP A 189 -18.35 4.42 25.64
N ILE A 190 -17.38 4.42 26.57
CA ILE A 190 -15.95 4.17 26.34
C ILE A 190 -15.49 3.17 27.39
N ASP A 191 -15.18 1.95 26.96
CA ASP A 191 -14.52 0.97 27.82
C ASP A 191 -13.02 1.31 27.92
N TYR A 192 -12.43 1.13 29.11
CA TYR A 192 -11.04 1.46 29.35
C TYR A 192 -10.31 0.46 30.24
N ARG A 193 -8.98 0.43 30.14
CA ARG A 193 -8.09 -0.19 31.13
C ARG A 193 -6.88 0.71 31.39
N LEU A 194 -6.38 0.70 32.63
CA LEU A 194 -5.18 1.43 33.03
C LEU A 194 -4.07 0.43 33.34
N ALA A 195 -3.11 0.31 32.44
CA ALA A 195 -2.01 -0.65 32.52
C ALA A 195 -0.69 0.04 32.87
N ARG A 196 0.22 -0.72 33.50
CA ARG A 196 1.62 -0.30 33.67
C ARG A 196 2.46 -1.02 32.64
N GLU A 197 2.96 -0.28 31.65
CA GLU A 197 3.67 -0.81 30.49
C GLU A 197 4.93 0.04 30.24
N GLN A 198 6.06 -0.61 29.94
CA GLN A 198 7.33 0.06 29.60
C GLN A 198 7.81 1.12 30.63
N GLY A 199 7.48 0.94 31.91
CA GLY A 199 7.84 1.88 32.98
C GLY A 199 6.91 3.09 33.13
N GLY A 200 5.86 3.21 32.31
CA GLY A 200 4.85 4.26 32.37
C GLY A 200 3.44 3.73 32.66
N LEU A 201 2.47 4.64 32.74
CA LEU A 201 1.04 4.32 32.83
C LEU A 201 0.40 4.54 31.46
N ARG A 202 -0.30 3.53 30.95
CA ARG A 202 -1.01 3.56 29.66
C ARG A 202 -2.50 3.40 29.91
N LEU A 203 -3.29 4.35 29.45
CA LEU A 203 -4.74 4.29 29.42
C LEU A 203 -5.18 3.82 28.04
N HIS A 204 -5.75 2.63 27.96
CA HIS A 204 -6.31 2.07 26.74
C HIS A 204 -7.81 2.35 26.71
N LEU A 205 -8.32 2.74 25.55
CA LEU A 205 -9.69 3.20 25.36
C LEU A 205 -10.29 2.49 24.16
N VAL A 206 -11.51 1.96 24.29
CA VAL A 206 -12.31 1.40 23.20
C VAL A 206 -13.70 2.03 23.25
N PRO A 207 -14.06 2.90 22.29
CA PRO A 207 -15.36 3.53 22.26
C PRO A 207 -16.43 2.62 21.65
N ASN A 208 -17.61 2.62 22.26
CA ASN A 208 -18.75 1.78 21.89
C ASN A 208 -19.92 2.59 21.30
N ALA A 209 -19.97 3.90 21.55
CA ALA A 209 -21.07 4.78 21.13
C ALA A 209 -20.58 6.06 20.45
N LEU A 210 -21.26 6.50 19.39
CA LEU A 210 -20.97 7.74 18.67
C LEU A 210 -21.30 8.99 19.50
N GLY A 211 -20.64 10.11 19.21
CA GLY A 211 -20.90 11.40 19.84
C GLY A 211 -19.85 11.81 20.87
N THR A 212 -20.14 12.87 21.63
CA THR A 212 -19.22 13.40 22.65
C THR A 212 -19.44 12.70 23.99
N HIS A 213 -18.40 12.04 24.51
CA HIS A 213 -18.47 11.23 25.72
C HIS A 213 -17.39 11.62 26.73
N PRO A 214 -17.77 11.93 27.98
CA PRO A 214 -16.82 12.14 29.06
C PRO A 214 -16.37 10.81 29.66
N LEU A 215 -15.06 10.60 29.77
CA LEU A 215 -14.44 9.53 30.52
C LEU A 215 -13.96 10.05 31.87
N VAL A 216 -14.34 9.37 32.97
CA VAL A 216 -13.86 9.67 34.31
C VAL A 216 -13.04 8.49 34.84
N LEU A 217 -11.72 8.60 34.76
CA LEU A 217 -10.79 7.61 35.28
C LEU A 217 -10.73 7.72 36.81
N LYS A 218 -11.20 6.66 37.49
CA LYS A 218 -11.13 6.50 38.94
C LYS A 218 -10.15 5.40 39.26
N THR A 219 -9.07 5.73 39.96
CA THR A 219 -8.06 4.75 40.39
C THR A 219 -7.66 4.97 41.84
N GLN A 220 -7.02 3.95 42.42
CA GLN A 220 -6.54 3.92 43.79
C GLN A 220 -5.02 4.06 43.83
N ALA A 221 -4.51 4.36 45.02
CA ALA A 221 -3.09 4.43 45.32
C ALA A 221 -2.67 3.29 46.25
N GLU A 222 -1.39 2.92 46.24
CA GLU A 222 -0.81 1.95 47.18
C GLU A 222 -0.58 2.56 48.58
N ARG A 223 -0.30 3.86 48.63
CA ARG A 223 -0.09 4.66 49.84
C ARG A 223 -1.10 5.78 49.93
N PRO A 224 -1.67 6.00 51.12
CA PRO A 224 -2.76 6.94 51.29
C PRO A 224 -2.24 8.39 51.35
N ARG A 225 -3.21 9.30 51.28
CA ARG A 225 -3.09 10.70 51.69
C ARG A 225 -4.13 10.99 52.77
N LEU A 226 -3.98 12.13 53.45
CA LEU A 226 -5.06 12.65 54.29
C LEU A 226 -6.07 13.42 53.41
N ASP A 227 -7.35 13.19 53.62
CA ASP A 227 -8.43 14.00 53.07
C ASP A 227 -8.59 15.33 53.84
N ALA A 228 -9.50 16.20 53.41
CA ALA A 228 -9.74 17.49 54.07
C ALA A 228 -10.26 17.36 55.52
N ALA A 229 -10.78 16.20 55.89
CA ALA A 229 -11.24 15.88 57.23
C ALA A 229 -10.16 15.15 58.07
N GLY A 230 -8.94 15.02 57.56
CA GLY A 230 -7.82 14.34 58.24
C GLY A 230 -7.93 12.80 58.24
N ARG A 231 -8.77 12.21 57.40
CA ARG A 231 -8.92 10.75 57.27
C ARG A 231 -8.06 10.21 56.15
N LEU A 232 -7.61 8.96 56.29
CA LEU A 232 -6.82 8.29 55.25
C LEU A 232 -7.71 7.96 54.05
N THR A 233 -7.26 8.33 52.86
CA THR A 233 -7.89 7.95 51.59
C THR A 233 -6.84 7.39 50.63
N TYR A 234 -7.22 6.29 49.99
CA TYR A 234 -6.46 5.66 48.91
C TYR A 234 -7.01 6.04 47.53
N GLN A 235 -8.08 6.83 47.46
CA GLN A 235 -8.61 7.29 46.18
C GLN A 235 -7.77 8.45 45.65
N LEU A 236 -7.26 8.27 44.44
CA LEU A 236 -6.63 9.36 43.70
C LEU A 236 -7.70 10.34 43.19
N PRO A 237 -7.37 11.63 43.02
CA PRO A 237 -8.28 12.57 42.36
C PRO A 237 -8.73 12.03 40.99
N PRO A 238 -10.04 12.08 40.66
CA PRO A 238 -10.52 11.55 39.39
C PRO A 238 -9.98 12.38 38.22
N LEU A 239 -9.54 11.69 37.17
CA LEU A 239 -9.08 12.33 35.94
C LEU A 239 -10.22 12.30 34.92
N ARG A 240 -10.71 13.48 34.51
CA ARG A 240 -11.79 13.62 33.55
C ARG A 240 -11.24 13.99 32.17
N LEU A 241 -11.68 13.27 31.14
CA LEU A 241 -11.29 13.46 29.74
C LEU A 241 -12.55 13.49 28.89
N ASP A 242 -12.62 14.40 27.93
CA ASP A 242 -13.76 14.50 27.02
C ASP A 242 -13.31 14.10 25.61
N PHE A 243 -13.99 13.11 25.01
CA PHE A 243 -13.68 12.59 23.68
C PHE A 243 -14.83 12.79 22.70
N VAL A 244 -14.51 12.93 21.42
CA VAL A 244 -15.47 12.95 20.31
C VAL A 244 -15.33 11.63 19.55
N VAL A 245 -16.34 10.76 19.65
CA VAL A 245 -16.37 9.46 18.99
C VAL A 245 -17.03 9.58 17.62
N LYS A 246 -16.29 9.23 16.57
CA LYS A 246 -16.72 9.22 15.18
C LYS A 246 -16.94 7.78 14.70
N ALA A 247 -17.65 7.64 13.58
CA ALA A 247 -17.73 6.36 12.88
C ALA A 247 -16.33 5.92 12.46
N SER A 248 -16.03 4.62 12.56
CA SER A 248 -14.70 4.07 12.25
C SER A 248 -14.19 4.54 10.89
N ARG A 249 -12.89 4.89 10.82
CA ARG A 249 -12.24 5.17 9.54
C ARG A 249 -12.07 3.83 8.85
N LEU A 250 -12.68 3.65 7.68
CA LEU A 250 -12.42 2.47 6.86
C LEU A 250 -10.92 2.38 6.60
N ARG A 251 -10.30 1.30 7.07
CA ARG A 251 -8.87 1.09 6.93
C ARG A 251 -8.53 0.91 5.45
N PHE A 252 -7.47 1.58 5.01
CA PHE A 252 -6.95 1.42 3.66
C PHE A 252 -6.08 0.17 3.56
N LEU A 253 -6.37 -0.67 2.58
CA LEU A 253 -5.65 -1.88 2.27
C LEU A 253 -4.93 -1.74 0.93
N THR A 254 -3.64 -2.05 0.95
CA THR A 254 -2.75 -2.00 -0.21
C THR A 254 -2.82 -3.31 -0.97
N ALA A 255 -3.33 -3.24 -2.20
CA ALA A 255 -3.18 -4.30 -3.18
C ALA A 255 -1.74 -4.42 -3.67
N GLU A 256 -1.23 -5.66 -3.75
CA GLU A 256 0.06 -5.97 -4.39
C GLU A 256 0.04 -5.57 -5.87
N ARG A 257 -1.05 -5.91 -6.58
CA ARG A 257 -1.25 -5.54 -7.98
C ARG A 257 -2.08 -4.28 -8.08
N LYS A 258 -1.53 -3.24 -8.70
CA LYS A 258 -2.22 -1.95 -8.94
C LYS A 258 -3.15 -1.97 -10.13
N THR A 259 -3.07 -2.97 -10.99
CA THR A 259 -3.89 -3.08 -12.19
C THR A 259 -4.29 -4.54 -12.39
N VAL A 260 -5.57 -4.73 -12.67
CA VAL A 260 -6.22 -6.02 -12.93
C VAL A 260 -6.96 -5.94 -14.25
N ASP A 261 -6.86 -7.00 -15.04
CA ASP A 261 -7.60 -7.10 -16.30
C ASP A 261 -9.02 -7.61 -16.05
N TYR A 262 -9.99 -6.97 -16.70
CA TYR A 262 -11.37 -7.41 -16.77
C TYR A 262 -11.53 -8.33 -17.98
N ASP A 263 -11.63 -9.64 -17.72
CA ASP A 263 -11.89 -10.67 -18.72
C ASP A 263 -12.76 -11.82 -18.17
N GLU A 264 -13.23 -12.69 -19.06
CA GLU A 264 -14.13 -13.79 -18.71
C GLU A 264 -13.45 -14.88 -17.84
N GLU A 265 -12.13 -15.04 -17.96
CA GLU A 265 -11.38 -15.97 -17.09
C GLU A 265 -11.29 -15.43 -15.66
N GLY A 266 -10.93 -14.15 -15.49
CA GLY A 266 -10.91 -13.47 -14.20
C GLY A 266 -12.29 -13.36 -13.57
N ARG A 267 -13.35 -13.19 -14.37
CA ARG A 267 -14.74 -13.19 -13.88
C ARG A 267 -15.19 -14.56 -13.36
N SER A 268 -14.85 -15.64 -14.06
CA SER A 268 -15.33 -17.00 -13.74
C SER A 268 -14.47 -17.71 -12.70
N ARG A 269 -13.15 -17.76 -12.94
CA ARG A 269 -12.20 -18.44 -12.05
C ARG A 269 -11.74 -17.53 -10.93
N GLY A 270 -11.52 -16.24 -11.23
CA GLY A 270 -10.87 -15.32 -10.30
C GLY A 270 -9.36 -15.43 -10.37
N ILE A 271 -8.69 -14.28 -10.26
CA ILE A 271 -7.24 -14.18 -10.26
C ILE A 271 -6.68 -14.21 -8.85
N GLU A 272 -5.44 -14.66 -8.71
CA GLU A 272 -4.72 -14.56 -7.46
C GLU A 272 -4.40 -13.09 -7.14
N PHE A 273 -4.76 -12.67 -5.94
CA PHE A 273 -4.66 -11.29 -5.50
C PHE A 273 -4.24 -11.24 -4.03
N VAL A 274 -3.39 -10.30 -3.67
CA VAL A 274 -2.86 -10.19 -2.31
C VAL A 274 -3.15 -8.80 -1.76
N LEU A 275 -3.69 -8.76 -0.55
CA LEU A 275 -3.87 -7.56 0.26
C LEU A 275 -2.99 -7.64 1.50
N ASP A 276 -2.60 -6.48 2.02
CA ASP A 276 -2.00 -6.34 3.35
C ASP A 276 -3.05 -6.55 4.46
N ASP A 277 -2.56 -6.59 5.70
CA ASP A 277 -3.34 -6.75 6.94
C ASP A 277 -4.18 -8.03 6.97
N GLY A 278 -3.53 -9.18 6.75
CA GLY A 278 -4.23 -10.45 6.64
C GLY A 278 -5.09 -10.78 7.85
N HIS A 279 -4.66 -10.43 9.07
CA HIS A 279 -5.34 -10.79 10.30
C HIS A 279 -6.71 -10.12 10.50
N SER A 280 -7.04 -9.07 9.75
CA SER A 280 -8.35 -8.41 9.84
C SER A 280 -9.44 -9.07 9.00
N PHE A 281 -9.06 -9.99 8.11
CA PHE A 281 -9.98 -10.77 7.31
C PHE A 281 -10.36 -12.08 7.99
N GLU A 282 -11.59 -12.54 7.73
CA GLU A 282 -11.95 -13.93 8.00
C GLU A 282 -11.59 -14.78 6.79
N LEU A 283 -10.93 -15.93 7.00
CA LEU A 283 -10.58 -16.86 5.92
C LEU A 283 -11.80 -17.61 5.39
N HIS A 284 -11.74 -18.01 4.12
CA HIS A 284 -12.80 -18.74 3.41
C HIS A 284 -14.12 -17.96 3.33
N ARG A 285 -14.02 -16.63 3.27
CA ARG A 285 -15.17 -15.72 3.20
C ARG A 285 -15.09 -14.89 1.92
N THR A 286 -16.25 -14.62 1.33
CA THR A 286 -16.38 -13.73 0.17
C THR A 286 -16.80 -12.34 0.63
N TYR A 287 -16.04 -11.34 0.22
CA TYR A 287 -16.34 -9.93 0.38
C TYR A 287 -16.74 -9.33 -0.96
N ARG A 288 -17.67 -8.36 -0.93
CA ARG A 288 -18.08 -7.60 -2.12
C ARG A 288 -17.21 -6.36 -2.25
N ILE A 289 -16.81 -6.00 -3.45
CA ILE A 289 -16.09 -4.76 -3.74
C ILE A 289 -17.00 -3.86 -4.56
N GLU A 290 -17.23 -2.64 -4.07
CA GLU A 290 -18.10 -1.64 -4.69
C GLU A 290 -17.41 -0.28 -4.78
N ALA A 291 -17.84 0.58 -5.70
CA ALA A 291 -17.26 1.93 -5.90
C ALA A 291 -17.87 3.00 -4.98
N GLN A 292 -18.68 2.61 -3.99
CA GLN A 292 -19.32 3.53 -3.04
C GLN A 292 -19.42 2.91 -1.65
N GLN A 293 -19.50 3.74 -0.61
CA GLN A 293 -19.59 3.29 0.78
C GLN A 293 -21.00 2.81 1.13
N GLU A 294 -22.03 3.54 0.68
CA GLU A 294 -23.42 3.30 1.02
C GLU A 294 -23.94 1.96 0.48
N PRO A 295 -24.91 1.31 1.15
CA PRO A 295 -25.55 0.09 0.66
C PRO A 295 -26.11 0.22 -0.76
N GLY A 296 -26.12 -0.89 -1.51
CA GLY A 296 -26.72 -0.97 -2.85
C GLY A 296 -25.86 -0.44 -4.00
N GLY A 297 -24.54 -0.42 -3.86
CA GLY A 297 -23.63 -0.04 -4.93
C GLY A 297 -23.53 -1.07 -6.05
N ALA A 298 -23.06 -0.63 -7.23
CA ALA A 298 -22.74 -1.55 -8.31
C ALA A 298 -21.57 -2.45 -7.91
N LEU A 299 -21.75 -3.76 -8.09
CA LEU A 299 -20.70 -4.74 -7.83
C LEU A 299 -19.56 -4.56 -8.83
N VAL A 300 -18.37 -4.23 -8.31
CA VAL A 300 -17.15 -4.07 -9.11
C VAL A 300 -16.39 -5.38 -9.16
N ALA A 301 -16.21 -6.02 -8.01
CA ALA A 301 -15.51 -7.30 -7.88
C ALA A 301 -15.98 -8.07 -6.64
N GLU A 302 -15.61 -9.34 -6.55
CA GLU A 302 -15.69 -10.16 -5.35
C GLU A 302 -14.30 -10.59 -4.93
N LEU A 303 -14.05 -10.63 -3.62
CA LEU A 303 -12.79 -11.03 -3.03
C LEU A 303 -13.02 -12.21 -2.09
N PHE A 304 -12.53 -13.39 -2.47
CA PHE A 304 -12.59 -14.59 -1.63
C PHE A 304 -11.26 -14.82 -0.93
N THR A 305 -11.25 -14.82 0.40
CA THR A 305 -10.04 -14.99 1.22
C THR A 305 -9.65 -16.47 1.32
N ARG A 306 -8.37 -16.81 1.07
CA ARG A 306 -7.90 -18.21 1.06
C ARG A 306 -7.04 -18.55 2.26
N SER A 307 -5.91 -17.88 2.42
CA SER A 307 -4.95 -18.18 3.48
C SER A 307 -4.15 -16.95 3.87
N TYR A 308 -3.68 -16.91 5.12
CA TYR A 308 -2.70 -15.91 5.55
C TYR A 308 -1.31 -16.23 5.01
N LEU A 309 -0.56 -15.19 4.72
CA LEU A 309 0.86 -15.25 4.34
C LEU A 309 1.71 -14.79 5.54
N SER A 310 2.99 -15.18 5.54
CA SER A 310 3.91 -14.97 6.69
C SER A 310 4.26 -13.52 7.01
N ASN A 311 3.79 -12.56 6.20
CA ASN A 311 4.13 -11.13 6.26
C ASN A 311 2.91 -10.24 6.51
N ASP A 312 1.94 -10.72 7.29
CA ASP A 312 0.69 -10.00 7.58
C ASP A 312 -0.07 -9.64 6.29
N ARG A 313 -0.06 -10.54 5.31
CA ARG A 313 -0.84 -10.41 4.08
C ARG A 313 -1.84 -11.55 3.99
N VAL A 314 -2.88 -11.36 3.20
CA VAL A 314 -3.85 -12.40 2.88
C VAL A 314 -3.81 -12.71 1.39
N LEU A 315 -3.75 -14.00 1.09
CA LEU A 315 -3.95 -14.51 -0.25
C LEU A 315 -5.44 -14.60 -0.54
N CYS A 316 -5.86 -13.93 -1.59
CA CYS A 316 -7.25 -13.85 -2.03
C CYS A 316 -7.40 -14.31 -3.48
N GLN A 317 -8.64 -14.61 -3.83
CA GLN A 317 -9.08 -14.81 -5.20
C GLN A 317 -10.04 -13.67 -5.56
N LEU A 318 -9.63 -12.83 -6.51
CA LEU A 318 -10.39 -11.67 -6.96
C LEU A 318 -11.14 -12.00 -8.25
N ARG A 319 -12.48 -11.88 -8.25
CA ARG A 319 -13.32 -12.00 -9.45
C ARG A 319 -13.83 -10.63 -9.84
N THR A 320 -13.56 -10.18 -11.06
CA THR A 320 -13.96 -8.84 -11.53
C THR A 320 -15.24 -8.89 -12.35
N TYR A 321 -16.16 -7.96 -12.09
CA TYR A 321 -17.46 -7.86 -12.76
C TYR A 321 -17.67 -6.53 -13.49
N ASN A 322 -16.96 -5.47 -13.08
CA ASN A 322 -17.00 -4.17 -13.75
C ASN A 322 -15.62 -3.51 -13.73
N THR A 323 -15.46 -2.54 -14.63
CA THR A 323 -14.25 -1.70 -14.69
C THR A 323 -14.27 -0.62 -13.61
N HIS A 324 -13.09 -0.20 -13.17
CA HIS A 324 -12.87 0.87 -12.21
C HIS A 324 -11.51 1.52 -12.44
N ARG A 325 -11.41 2.84 -12.29
CA ARG A 325 -10.12 3.55 -12.29
C ARG A 325 -9.87 4.18 -10.93
N GLN A 326 -8.62 4.17 -10.50
CA GLN A 326 -8.20 4.80 -9.24
C GLN A 326 -8.53 6.29 -9.17
N ALA A 327 -8.60 6.96 -10.33
CA ALA A 327 -8.98 8.37 -10.43
C ALA A 327 -10.48 8.62 -10.14
N ASP A 328 -11.32 7.60 -10.27
CA ASP A 328 -12.77 7.70 -10.05
C ASP A 328 -13.12 7.64 -8.56
N GLY A 329 -12.21 7.16 -7.71
CA GLY A 329 -12.39 7.09 -6.25
C GLY A 329 -11.82 5.81 -5.65
N TYR A 330 -12.16 5.55 -4.38
CA TYR A 330 -11.77 4.32 -3.69
C TYR A 330 -12.74 3.17 -3.95
N LEU A 331 -12.23 1.95 -3.84
CA LEU A 331 -13.02 0.73 -3.78
C LEU A 331 -13.29 0.35 -2.32
N TYR A 332 -14.52 -0.01 -2.01
CA TYR A 332 -14.98 -0.38 -0.68
C TYR A 332 -15.14 -1.89 -0.60
N ILE A 333 -14.40 -2.53 0.31
CA ILE A 333 -14.52 -3.96 0.59
C ILE A 333 -15.56 -4.13 1.69
N LYS A 334 -16.67 -4.78 1.33
CA LYS A 334 -17.87 -4.91 2.14
C LYS A 334 -18.13 -6.36 2.54
N ASP A 335 -18.66 -6.51 3.74
CA ASP A 335 -19.26 -7.74 4.22
C ASP A 335 -20.78 -7.55 4.28
N GLY A 336 -21.50 -8.18 3.34
CA GLY A 336 -22.86 -7.76 3.02
C GLY A 336 -22.88 -6.33 2.50
N ASP A 337 -23.67 -5.46 3.14
CA ASP A 337 -23.76 -4.02 2.83
C ASP A 337 -22.85 -3.15 3.72
N ALA A 338 -22.17 -3.74 4.72
CA ALA A 338 -21.33 -3.00 5.64
C ALA A 338 -19.89 -2.88 5.08
N ALA A 339 -19.45 -1.65 4.80
CA ALA A 339 -18.06 -1.40 4.45
C ALA A 339 -17.13 -1.71 5.64
N LYS A 340 -16.10 -2.53 5.38
CA LYS A 340 -15.08 -2.91 6.36
C LYS A 340 -13.75 -2.24 6.06
N PHE A 341 -13.39 -2.15 4.78
CA PHE A 341 -12.11 -1.62 4.32
C PHE A 341 -12.29 -0.78 3.06
N ILE A 342 -11.26 0.00 2.73
CA ILE A 342 -11.10 0.63 1.41
C ILE A 342 -9.81 0.16 0.76
N THR A 343 -9.77 0.15 -0.56
CA THR A 343 -8.57 -0.14 -1.35
C THR A 343 -8.57 0.71 -2.61
N ASN A 344 -7.48 0.69 -3.36
CA ASN A 344 -7.39 1.40 -4.63
C ASN A 344 -6.50 0.65 -5.61
N PHE A 345 -7.09 0.22 -6.73
CA PHE A 345 -6.42 -0.42 -7.87
C PHE A 345 -7.32 -0.31 -9.11
N ASP A 346 -6.73 -0.33 -10.30
CA ASP A 346 -7.48 -0.25 -11.55
C ASP A 346 -8.00 -1.63 -11.98
N ILE A 347 -9.26 -1.68 -12.43
CA ILE A 347 -9.83 -2.81 -13.16
C ILE A 347 -10.17 -2.32 -14.56
N THR A 348 -9.47 -2.83 -15.55
CA THR A 348 -9.51 -2.31 -16.92
C THR A 348 -9.72 -3.43 -17.92
N PRO A 349 -10.40 -3.20 -19.05
CA PRO A 349 -10.54 -4.21 -20.09
C PRO A 349 -9.18 -4.69 -20.59
N ARG A 350 -9.10 -5.98 -20.96
CA ARG A 350 -7.95 -6.52 -21.69
C ARG A 350 -7.81 -5.82 -23.05
N ALA A 351 -6.57 -5.66 -23.50
CA ALA A 351 -6.30 -5.07 -24.81
C ALA A 351 -6.98 -5.86 -25.93
N ARG A 352 -7.73 -5.16 -26.79
CA ARG A 352 -8.45 -5.77 -27.92
C ARG A 352 -8.43 -4.84 -29.12
N ILE A 353 -8.05 -5.38 -30.28
CA ILE A 353 -8.20 -4.71 -31.57
C ILE A 353 -9.64 -4.89 -32.06
N ALA A 354 -10.27 -3.81 -32.50
CA ALA A 354 -11.59 -3.79 -33.12
C ALA A 354 -11.50 -3.57 -34.64
N ALA A 355 -10.55 -2.77 -35.11
CA ALA A 355 -10.37 -2.48 -36.53
C ALA A 355 -8.89 -2.22 -36.89
N VAL A 356 -8.57 -2.45 -38.17
CA VAL A 356 -7.26 -2.15 -38.76
C VAL A 356 -7.47 -1.35 -40.04
N SER A 357 -6.75 -0.23 -40.18
CA SER A 357 -6.73 0.59 -41.38
C SER A 357 -5.30 0.86 -41.84
N VAL A 358 -5.14 1.07 -43.14
CA VAL A 358 -3.84 1.28 -43.80
C VAL A 358 -3.87 2.61 -44.56
N LEU A 359 -2.82 3.39 -44.37
CA LEU A 359 -2.52 4.62 -45.10
C LEU A 359 -1.33 4.38 -46.02
N HIS A 360 -1.58 4.43 -47.33
CA HIS A 360 -0.54 4.42 -48.35
C HIS A 360 0.01 5.83 -48.55
N ARG A 361 1.27 5.94 -48.99
CA ARG A 361 1.93 7.22 -49.24
C ARG A 361 1.13 8.06 -50.25
N GLY A 362 0.70 9.26 -49.83
CA GLY A 362 -0.03 10.21 -50.67
C GLY A 362 -1.52 9.89 -50.86
N GLY A 363 -2.07 8.93 -50.11
CA GLY A 363 -3.51 8.63 -50.09
C GLY A 363 -4.17 8.96 -48.74
N ASP A 364 -5.38 8.45 -48.57
CA ASP A 364 -6.17 8.53 -47.33
C ASP A 364 -6.18 7.20 -46.56
N TRP A 365 -6.66 7.22 -45.32
CA TRP A 365 -6.85 6.02 -44.52
C TRP A 365 -7.92 5.13 -45.14
N THR A 366 -7.60 3.85 -45.33
CA THR A 366 -8.53 2.87 -45.90
C THR A 366 -8.70 1.67 -44.97
N ASN A 367 -9.88 1.03 -45.00
CA ASN A 367 -10.13 -0.24 -44.31
C ASN A 367 -9.55 -1.45 -45.06
N SER A 368 -8.93 -1.22 -46.22
CA SER A 368 -8.20 -2.27 -46.94
C SER A 368 -6.93 -2.58 -46.16
N THR A 369 -6.72 -3.84 -45.81
CA THR A 369 -5.48 -4.30 -45.17
C THR A 369 -4.41 -4.70 -46.19
N THR A 370 -4.60 -4.30 -47.46
CA THR A 370 -3.70 -4.66 -48.55
C THR A 370 -2.43 -3.82 -48.48
N ILE A 371 -1.28 -4.46 -48.60
CA ILE A 371 0.04 -3.84 -48.66
C ILE A 371 0.84 -4.45 -49.82
N SER A 372 1.83 -3.72 -50.34
CA SER A 372 2.65 -4.13 -51.48
C SER A 372 4.13 -4.26 -51.13
N PRO A 373 4.86 -5.19 -51.75
CA PRO A 373 6.30 -5.34 -51.53
C PRO A 373 7.07 -4.04 -51.81
N GLY A 374 8.02 -3.70 -50.93
CA GLY A 374 8.89 -2.53 -51.09
C GLY A 374 8.28 -1.19 -50.69
N GLU A 375 6.99 -1.14 -50.33
CA GLU A 375 6.35 0.11 -49.92
C GLU A 375 6.54 0.39 -48.40
N THR A 376 6.29 1.65 -48.01
CA THR A 376 6.16 2.05 -46.61
C THR A 376 4.74 2.55 -46.37
N VAL A 377 4.05 1.96 -45.39
CA VAL A 377 2.67 2.30 -45.03
C VAL A 377 2.55 2.63 -43.55
N ASP A 378 1.56 3.43 -43.19
CA ASP A 378 1.16 3.60 -41.79
C ASP A 378 -0.07 2.71 -41.53
N VAL A 379 0.02 1.84 -40.52
CA VAL A 379 -1.05 0.93 -40.11
C VAL A 379 -1.60 1.38 -38.77
N ARG A 380 -2.90 1.64 -38.73
CA ARG A 380 -3.61 2.04 -37.50
C ARG A 380 -4.40 0.86 -36.96
N LEU A 381 -4.18 0.57 -35.69
CA LEU A 381 -4.99 -0.34 -34.88
C LEU A 381 -5.94 0.51 -34.04
N GLU A 382 -7.24 0.22 -34.10
CA GLU A 382 -8.28 0.86 -33.29
C GLU A 382 -8.96 -0.17 -32.38
N GLY A 383 -9.28 0.19 -31.15
CA GLY A 383 -9.84 -0.75 -30.16
C GLY A 383 -9.84 -0.23 -28.73
N GLU A 384 -9.62 -1.13 -27.77
CA GLU A 384 -9.65 -0.86 -26.33
C GLU A 384 -8.35 -1.28 -25.65
N SER A 385 -7.92 -0.49 -24.66
CA SER A 385 -6.72 -0.73 -23.85
C SER A 385 -5.44 -1.01 -24.67
N LEU A 386 -5.31 -0.40 -25.85
CA LEU A 386 -4.28 -0.77 -26.83
C LEU A 386 -2.84 -0.51 -26.35
N LEU A 387 -2.64 0.35 -25.35
CA LEU A 387 -1.28 0.63 -24.82
C LEU A 387 -0.72 -0.50 -23.95
N LYS A 388 -1.58 -1.41 -23.49
CA LYS A 388 -1.17 -2.54 -22.65
C LYS A 388 -0.62 -3.72 -23.47
N ALA A 389 -1.04 -3.81 -24.73
CA ALA A 389 -0.60 -4.85 -25.64
C ALA A 389 0.78 -4.55 -26.24
N ARG A 390 1.45 -5.60 -26.70
CA ARG A 390 2.75 -5.50 -27.41
C ARG A 390 2.57 -6.03 -28.83
N TYR A 391 2.19 -5.14 -29.73
CA TYR A 391 1.91 -5.52 -31.12
C TYR A 391 3.17 -5.79 -31.93
N HIS A 392 3.16 -6.90 -32.66
CA HIS A 392 4.23 -7.30 -33.59
C HIS A 392 3.66 -7.68 -34.96
N PHE A 393 4.39 -7.36 -36.02
CA PHE A 393 4.00 -7.62 -37.41
C PHE A 393 4.95 -8.63 -38.04
N GLU A 394 4.42 -9.77 -38.47
CA GLU A 394 5.25 -10.89 -38.89
C GLU A 394 5.96 -10.65 -40.23
N GLY A 395 7.30 -10.64 -40.23
CA GLY A 395 8.09 -10.53 -41.47
C GLY A 395 8.06 -9.14 -42.13
N VAL A 396 7.67 -8.11 -41.37
CA VAL A 396 7.69 -6.71 -41.80
C VAL A 396 8.46 -5.88 -40.78
N LEU A 397 9.18 -4.86 -41.24
CA LEU A 397 9.98 -4.00 -40.36
C LEU A 397 9.12 -2.85 -39.84
N VAL A 398 9.08 -2.68 -38.51
CA VAL A 398 8.46 -1.51 -37.88
C VAL A 398 9.51 -0.40 -37.84
N VAL A 399 9.25 0.71 -38.53
CA VAL A 399 10.13 1.88 -38.54
C VAL A 399 9.70 2.80 -37.40
N PRO A 400 10.59 3.15 -36.45
CA PRO A 400 10.28 4.13 -35.41
C PRO A 400 9.90 5.47 -36.03
N SER A 401 8.85 6.11 -35.52
CA SER A 401 8.41 7.43 -35.96
C SER A 401 8.13 8.29 -34.74
N ASP A 402 8.78 9.45 -34.64
CA ASP A 402 8.64 10.36 -33.50
C ASP A 402 7.22 10.95 -33.36
N SER A 403 6.42 10.87 -34.43
CA SER A 403 5.05 11.39 -34.52
C SER A 403 3.94 10.31 -34.46
N SER A 404 4.24 9.08 -34.03
CA SER A 404 3.21 8.03 -34.00
C SER A 404 2.14 8.32 -32.94
N THR A 405 0.86 8.41 -33.34
CA THR A 405 -0.26 8.46 -32.40
C THR A 405 -0.31 7.17 -31.59
N ARG A 406 -0.22 7.26 -30.27
CA ARG A 406 -0.42 6.13 -29.35
C ARG A 406 -1.37 6.55 -28.23
N SER A 407 -2.48 5.83 -28.11
CA SER A 407 -3.50 6.04 -27.09
C SER A 407 -4.18 4.71 -26.77
N GLU A 408 -5.00 4.68 -25.72
CA GLU A 408 -5.78 3.47 -25.37
C GLU A 408 -6.76 3.05 -26.46
N LYS A 409 -7.14 3.98 -27.36
CA LYS A 409 -8.13 3.75 -28.43
C LYS A 409 -7.52 3.51 -29.80
N ALA A 410 -6.37 4.11 -30.08
CA ALA A 410 -5.72 4.03 -31.38
C ALA A 410 -4.19 4.05 -31.26
N VAL A 411 -3.53 3.17 -32.01
CA VAL A 411 -2.06 3.10 -32.14
C VAL A 411 -1.68 3.00 -33.60
N ILE A 412 -0.73 3.82 -34.06
CA ILE A 412 -0.25 3.84 -35.44
C ILE A 412 1.19 3.29 -35.50
N TYR A 413 1.42 2.34 -36.41
CA TYR A 413 2.73 1.75 -36.71
C TYR A 413 3.13 2.09 -38.14
N ARG A 414 4.35 2.61 -38.31
CA ARG A 414 4.95 2.75 -39.65
C ARG A 414 5.65 1.45 -40.02
N LEU A 415 5.21 0.84 -41.10
CA LEU A 415 5.71 -0.45 -41.57
C LEU A 415 6.45 -0.29 -42.89
N GLN A 416 7.64 -0.87 -42.97
CA GLN A 416 8.40 -1.02 -44.21
C GLN A 416 8.30 -2.47 -44.67
N VAL A 417 7.58 -2.69 -45.78
CA VAL A 417 7.36 -4.01 -46.36
C VAL A 417 8.61 -4.44 -47.13
N PRO A 418 9.30 -5.53 -46.74
CA PRO A 418 10.48 -5.97 -47.45
C PRO A 418 10.16 -6.33 -48.90
N LEU A 419 11.05 -5.95 -49.82
CA LEU A 419 10.90 -6.27 -51.24
C LEU A 419 10.87 -7.79 -51.48
N GLY A 420 11.64 -8.56 -50.72
CA GLY A 420 11.70 -10.03 -50.79
C GLY A 420 10.62 -10.76 -50.00
N ILE A 421 9.54 -10.09 -49.57
CA ILE A 421 8.49 -10.75 -48.79
C ILE A 421 7.85 -11.89 -49.59
N VAL A 422 7.93 -13.11 -49.06
CA VAL A 422 7.37 -14.32 -49.70
C VAL A 422 5.93 -14.59 -49.23
N ARG A 423 5.60 -14.09 -48.04
CA ARG A 423 4.33 -14.36 -47.37
C ARG A 423 3.22 -13.53 -47.99
N ARG A 424 2.07 -14.16 -48.25
CA ARG A 424 0.85 -13.49 -48.73
C ARG A 424 0.08 -12.78 -47.63
N ARG A 425 0.35 -13.09 -46.37
CA ARG A 425 -0.28 -12.49 -45.19
C ARG A 425 0.76 -12.17 -44.14
N VAL A 426 0.62 -11.02 -43.51
CA VAL A 426 1.41 -10.55 -42.37
C VAL A 426 0.47 -10.58 -41.17
N ALA A 427 0.64 -11.57 -40.30
CA ALA A 427 -0.15 -11.68 -39.09
C ALA A 427 0.26 -10.61 -38.08
N ILE A 428 -0.72 -10.09 -37.35
CA ILE A 428 -0.52 -9.16 -36.24
C ILE A 428 -0.59 -9.97 -34.95
N TYR A 429 0.44 -9.88 -34.12
CA TYR A 429 0.54 -10.58 -32.83
C TYR A 429 0.41 -9.58 -31.68
N ASP A 430 -0.18 -10.03 -30.57
CA ASP A 430 -0.03 -9.40 -29.26
C ASP A 430 0.87 -10.29 -28.39
N GLY A 431 2.10 -9.86 -28.16
CA GLY A 431 3.14 -10.68 -27.55
C GLY A 431 3.42 -11.93 -28.39
N SER A 432 3.13 -13.11 -27.86
CA SER A 432 3.28 -14.40 -28.55
C SER A 432 2.01 -14.90 -29.25
N ASN A 433 0.87 -14.25 -29.03
CA ASN A 433 -0.42 -14.75 -29.50
C ASN A 433 -0.83 -14.02 -30.79
N ALA A 434 -1.22 -14.76 -31.82
CA ALA A 434 -1.77 -14.18 -33.03
C ALA A 434 -3.13 -13.53 -32.73
N THR A 435 -3.36 -12.33 -33.26
CA THR A 435 -4.66 -11.67 -33.25
C THR A 435 -5.50 -12.14 -34.44
N ASP A 436 -6.79 -11.76 -34.45
CA ASP A 436 -7.69 -12.05 -35.57
C ASP A 436 -7.39 -11.20 -36.83
N PHE A 437 -6.46 -10.25 -36.74
CA PHE A 437 -6.14 -9.31 -37.80
C PHE A 437 -4.84 -9.64 -38.52
N SER A 438 -4.82 -9.38 -39.83
CA SER A 438 -3.63 -9.54 -40.67
C SER A 438 -3.65 -8.58 -41.85
N LEU A 439 -2.47 -8.20 -42.33
CA LEU A 439 -2.30 -7.47 -43.58
C LEU A 439 -2.16 -8.45 -44.75
N THR A 440 -2.74 -8.12 -45.90
CA THR A 440 -2.68 -8.93 -47.11
C THR A 440 -1.62 -8.38 -48.04
N VAL A 441 -0.63 -9.18 -48.39
CA VAL A 441 0.43 -8.77 -49.32
C VAL A 441 -0.03 -9.01 -50.75
N LYS A 442 -0.10 -7.95 -51.55
CA LYS A 442 -0.48 -8.00 -52.97
C LYS A 442 0.60 -7.31 -53.80
N GLU A 443 1.00 -7.96 -54.89
CA GLU A 443 1.96 -7.38 -55.82
C GLU A 443 1.50 -6.02 -56.33
N ALA A 444 2.47 -5.15 -56.62
CA ALA A 444 2.19 -3.87 -57.24
C ALA A 444 1.41 -4.06 -58.54
N GLN A 445 0.42 -3.20 -58.76
CA GLN A 445 -0.39 -3.19 -59.97
C GLN A 445 -0.62 -1.73 -60.34
N LYS A 446 0.32 -1.14 -61.08
CA LYS A 446 0.30 0.26 -61.49
C LYS A 446 0.58 0.37 -62.99
N PRO A 447 -0.10 1.26 -63.73
CA PRO A 447 0.20 1.49 -65.14
C PRO A 447 1.64 1.98 -65.34
N HIS A 448 2.40 1.32 -66.21
CA HIS A 448 3.71 1.76 -66.67
C HIS A 448 3.57 2.56 -67.97
N PRO A 449 4.33 3.66 -68.17
CA PRO A 449 4.46 4.28 -69.49
C PRO A 449 4.83 3.24 -70.56
N LEU A 450 4.32 3.37 -71.80
CA LEU A 450 4.51 2.35 -72.84
C LEU A 450 5.95 2.27 -73.43
N ASN A 451 6.97 2.77 -72.74
CA ASN A 451 8.36 2.74 -73.18
C ASN A 451 8.98 1.33 -73.17
N PHE A 452 8.33 0.37 -72.50
CA PHE A 452 8.69 -1.05 -72.56
C PHE A 452 8.10 -1.75 -73.80
N VAL A 453 7.17 -1.12 -74.52
CA VAL A 453 6.62 -1.63 -75.78
C VAL A 453 7.43 -1.05 -76.92
N GLN A 454 7.91 -1.91 -77.82
CA GLN A 454 8.74 -1.55 -78.97
C GLN A 454 8.00 -1.96 -80.24
N VAL A 455 7.90 -1.06 -81.21
CA VAL A 455 7.29 -1.31 -82.52
C VAL A 455 8.40 -1.29 -83.57
N ASN A 456 8.47 -2.35 -84.38
CA ASN A 456 9.39 -2.46 -85.50
C ASN A 456 8.59 -2.71 -86.78
N TYR A 457 8.69 -1.79 -87.73
CA TYR A 457 8.02 -1.84 -89.04
C TYR A 457 9.00 -1.99 -90.22
N GLY A 458 10.28 -2.28 -89.93
CA GLY A 458 11.36 -2.40 -90.90
C GLY A 458 12.59 -1.55 -90.56
N ASP A 459 12.41 -0.45 -89.81
CA ASP A 459 13.47 0.50 -89.40
C ASP A 459 14.03 0.23 -87.99
N GLY A 460 13.98 -1.03 -87.55
CA GLY A 460 14.39 -1.41 -86.21
C GLY A 460 13.35 -1.07 -85.11
N PRO A 461 13.66 -1.40 -83.84
CA PRO A 461 12.72 -1.25 -82.74
C PRO A 461 12.67 0.20 -82.20
N HIS A 462 11.48 0.79 -82.19
CA HIS A 462 11.22 2.09 -81.58
C HIS A 462 10.25 1.98 -80.39
N PRO A 463 10.51 2.64 -79.25
CA PRO A 463 9.57 2.67 -78.13
C PRO A 463 8.24 3.28 -78.57
N ALA A 464 7.11 2.69 -78.17
CA ALA A 464 5.78 3.18 -78.53
C ALA A 464 5.55 4.64 -78.09
N THR A 465 6.18 5.07 -76.99
CA THR A 465 6.13 6.46 -76.49
C THR A 465 6.83 7.48 -77.39
N GLN A 466 7.62 7.05 -78.39
CA GLN A 466 8.23 7.93 -79.38
C GLN A 466 7.37 8.05 -80.65
N LEU A 467 6.38 7.18 -80.81
CA LEU A 467 5.49 7.13 -81.98
C LEU A 467 4.21 7.93 -81.69
N ASN A 468 4.36 9.23 -81.48
CA ASN A 468 3.27 10.13 -81.07
C ASN A 468 2.44 10.68 -82.26
N GLY A 469 2.66 10.16 -83.47
CA GLY A 469 1.99 10.61 -84.69
C GLY A 469 2.32 9.72 -85.90
N PRO A 470 1.82 10.07 -87.09
CA PRO A 470 2.10 9.33 -88.31
C PRO A 470 3.60 9.25 -88.59
N VAL A 471 4.08 8.06 -88.92
CA VAL A 471 5.45 7.82 -89.38
C VAL A 471 5.43 7.58 -90.88
N LEU A 472 6.26 8.32 -91.61
CA LEU A 472 6.46 8.11 -93.04
C LEU A 472 7.63 7.15 -93.24
N TYR A 473 7.40 6.08 -94.00
CA TYR A 473 8.38 5.06 -94.30
C TYR A 473 8.35 4.78 -95.81
N ASP A 474 9.52 4.83 -96.45
CA ASP A 474 9.67 4.83 -97.91
C ASP A 474 10.08 3.46 -98.48
N GLN A 475 10.04 2.42 -97.63
CA GLN A 475 10.30 1.03 -98.03
C GLN A 475 9.08 0.15 -97.80
N THR A 476 9.07 -1.01 -98.46
CA THR A 476 8.06 -2.04 -98.26
C THR A 476 7.95 -2.48 -96.80
N ILE A 477 6.74 -2.41 -96.24
CA ILE A 477 6.45 -2.88 -94.87
C ILE A 477 6.18 -4.39 -94.90
N LYS A 478 7.22 -5.18 -94.65
CA LYS A 478 7.13 -6.65 -94.66
C LYS A 478 6.29 -7.20 -93.50
N ASP A 479 6.37 -6.58 -92.33
CA ASP A 479 5.56 -6.86 -91.14
C ASP A 479 5.70 -5.70 -90.15
N VAL A 480 4.76 -5.58 -89.21
CA VAL A 480 4.88 -4.72 -88.04
C VAL A 480 4.90 -5.60 -86.79
N VAL A 481 6.01 -5.58 -86.08
CA VAL A 481 6.25 -6.46 -84.93
C VAL A 481 6.28 -5.64 -83.65
N LEU A 482 5.37 -5.95 -82.72
CA LEU A 482 5.42 -5.45 -81.36
C LEU A 482 6.27 -6.40 -80.51
N SER A 483 7.29 -5.85 -79.88
CA SER A 483 8.15 -6.56 -78.93
C SER A 483 8.13 -5.86 -77.57
N PHE A 484 8.43 -6.62 -76.52
CA PHE A 484 8.32 -6.13 -75.14
C PHE A 484 9.66 -6.22 -74.43
N ASN A 485 10.13 -5.10 -73.89
CA ASN A 485 11.25 -5.07 -72.97
C ASN A 485 10.75 -5.36 -71.54
N TYR A 486 10.56 -6.64 -71.23
CA TYR A 486 10.06 -7.10 -69.94
C TYR A 486 10.88 -6.60 -68.74
N ASN A 487 12.20 -6.41 -68.93
CA ASN A 487 13.14 -5.96 -67.91
C ASN A 487 13.04 -4.45 -67.58
N ALA A 488 12.29 -3.70 -68.38
CA ALA A 488 12.04 -2.28 -68.14
C ALA A 488 10.80 -2.02 -67.27
N ILE A 489 9.95 -3.02 -67.02
CA ILE A 489 8.66 -2.83 -66.34
C ILE A 489 8.84 -2.59 -64.84
N ASP A 490 9.70 -3.36 -64.17
CA ASP A 490 9.99 -3.16 -62.74
C ASP A 490 11.47 -2.82 -62.56
N GLN A 491 11.75 -1.70 -61.90
CA GLN A 491 13.10 -1.27 -61.56
C GLN A 491 13.08 -0.61 -60.17
N PRO A 492 13.92 -1.05 -59.20
CA PRO A 492 13.97 -0.42 -57.89
C PRO A 492 14.16 1.10 -57.99
N PRO A 493 13.37 1.94 -57.29
CA PRO A 493 12.38 1.59 -56.26
C PRO A 493 10.93 1.39 -56.77
N ASN A 494 10.69 1.48 -58.07
CA ASN A 494 9.35 1.47 -58.66
C ASN A 494 8.97 0.08 -59.17
N LEU A 495 7.92 -0.49 -58.56
CA LEU A 495 7.27 -1.69 -59.05
C LEU A 495 5.93 -1.30 -59.69
N PHE A 496 5.72 -1.76 -60.90
CA PHE A 496 4.51 -1.56 -61.69
C PHE A 496 3.73 -2.87 -61.84
N GLY A 497 4.42 -4.01 -61.80
CA GLY A 497 3.83 -5.34 -61.89
C GLY A 497 3.27 -5.66 -63.26
N ARG A 498 2.26 -6.54 -63.32
CA ARG A 498 1.68 -7.01 -64.60
C ARG A 498 1.05 -5.84 -65.35
N GLN A 499 1.38 -5.67 -66.63
CA GLN A 499 0.80 -4.65 -67.48
C GLN A 499 -0.31 -5.27 -68.33
N TYR A 500 -1.48 -4.65 -68.35
CA TYR A 500 -2.62 -5.09 -69.15
C TYR A 500 -2.78 -4.12 -70.30
N LEU A 501 -2.46 -4.57 -71.52
CA LEU A 501 -2.50 -3.77 -72.72
C LEU A 501 -3.71 -4.17 -73.58
N THR A 502 -4.29 -3.16 -74.23
CA THR A 502 -5.25 -3.35 -75.31
C THR A 502 -4.64 -2.73 -76.56
N MET A 503 -4.73 -3.45 -77.67
CA MET A 503 -4.24 -2.98 -78.96
C MET A 503 -5.37 -3.02 -79.99
N ASP A 504 -5.64 -1.88 -80.61
CA ASP A 504 -6.54 -1.74 -81.74
C ASP A 504 -5.72 -1.48 -83.00
N VAL A 505 -5.83 -2.37 -83.99
CA VAL A 505 -5.17 -2.20 -85.28
C VAL A 505 -6.20 -1.94 -86.36
N ARG A 506 -5.97 -0.89 -87.15
CA ARG A 506 -6.76 -0.52 -88.32
C ARG A 506 -5.84 -0.37 -89.51
N VAL A 507 -6.16 -1.09 -90.58
CA VAL A 507 -5.43 -1.03 -91.84
C VAL A 507 -6.31 -0.31 -92.85
N LEU A 508 -5.80 0.77 -93.43
CA LEU A 508 -6.49 1.58 -94.42
C LEU A 508 -5.79 1.48 -95.78
N ASP A 509 -6.54 1.65 -96.87
CA ASP A 509 -5.98 1.81 -98.21
C ASP A 509 -5.50 3.25 -98.47
N ASP A 510 -4.94 3.48 -99.66
CA ASP A 510 -4.47 4.78 -100.15
C ASP A 510 -5.57 5.84 -100.29
N LYS A 511 -6.84 5.42 -100.24
CA LYS A 511 -8.05 6.26 -100.31
C LYS A 511 -8.71 6.44 -98.94
N GLY A 512 -8.15 5.85 -97.89
CA GLY A 512 -8.66 5.91 -96.52
C GLY A 512 -9.80 4.93 -96.21
N ASN A 513 -10.08 3.95 -97.07
CA ASN A 513 -11.06 2.90 -96.79
C ASN A 513 -10.49 1.85 -95.84
N LEU A 514 -11.32 1.35 -94.92
CA LEU A 514 -10.93 0.29 -94.00
C LEU A 514 -10.79 -1.05 -94.73
N ILE A 515 -9.58 -1.62 -94.69
CA ILE A 515 -9.27 -2.95 -95.24
C ILE A 515 -9.49 -4.03 -94.18
N ASP A 516 -8.97 -3.82 -92.98
CA ASP A 516 -9.05 -4.76 -91.86
C ASP A 516 -9.03 -4.01 -90.52
N GLN A 517 -9.70 -4.56 -89.53
CA GLN A 517 -9.68 -4.09 -88.16
C GLN A 517 -9.62 -5.27 -87.20
N GLN A 518 -8.61 -5.27 -86.34
CA GLN A 518 -8.44 -6.28 -85.30
C GLN A 518 -8.24 -5.61 -83.96
N ARG A 519 -8.81 -6.21 -82.91
CA ARG A 519 -8.66 -5.77 -81.54
C ARG A 519 -8.13 -6.91 -80.69
N LEU A 520 -7.04 -6.65 -79.98
CA LEU A 520 -6.46 -7.56 -79.00
C LEU A 520 -6.69 -6.97 -77.62
N ASP A 521 -7.56 -7.62 -76.86
CA ASP A 521 -7.82 -7.30 -75.47
C ASP A 521 -6.97 -8.19 -74.54
N ASN A 522 -6.70 -7.69 -73.33
CA ASN A 522 -6.06 -8.42 -72.24
C ASN A 522 -4.67 -8.98 -72.58
N LEU A 523 -3.86 -8.23 -73.33
CA LEU A 523 -2.46 -8.58 -73.53
C LEU A 523 -1.69 -8.33 -72.22
N VAL A 524 -1.40 -9.39 -71.47
CA VAL A 524 -0.73 -9.28 -70.16
C VAL A 524 0.78 -9.37 -70.36
N VAL A 525 1.49 -8.26 -70.15
CA VAL A 525 2.95 -8.22 -70.20
C VAL A 525 3.49 -8.25 -68.77
N CYS A 526 4.23 -9.31 -68.43
CA CYS A 526 4.75 -9.52 -67.09
C CYS A 526 6.21 -9.02 -66.95
N PRO A 527 6.62 -8.50 -65.78
CA PRO A 527 8.00 -8.11 -65.54
C PRO A 527 8.99 -9.27 -65.76
N GLY A 528 10.14 -8.95 -66.35
CA GLY A 528 11.19 -9.92 -66.68
C GLY A 528 12.07 -10.30 -65.49
N GLU A 529 13.12 -11.10 -65.74
CA GLU A 529 14.02 -11.64 -64.71
C GLU A 529 14.77 -10.57 -63.91
N SER A 530 14.97 -9.38 -64.48
CA SER A 530 15.58 -8.26 -63.74
C SER A 530 14.68 -7.69 -62.65
N SER A 531 13.37 -8.01 -62.67
CA SER A 531 12.47 -7.62 -61.59
C SER A 531 12.87 -8.37 -60.31
N PRO A 532 13.03 -7.67 -59.18
CA PRO A 532 13.24 -8.32 -57.88
C PRO A 532 12.06 -9.19 -57.44
N ARG A 533 10.92 -9.07 -58.14
CA ARG A 533 9.69 -9.82 -57.91
C ARG A 533 9.36 -10.80 -59.06
N SER A 534 10.28 -11.04 -59.99
CA SER A 534 10.04 -11.86 -61.20
C SER A 534 9.38 -13.23 -60.93
N ALA A 535 9.82 -13.91 -59.87
CA ALA A 535 9.25 -15.20 -59.45
C ALA A 535 7.75 -15.15 -59.08
N TYR A 536 7.23 -13.99 -58.68
CA TYR A 536 5.83 -13.81 -58.25
C TYR A 536 4.90 -13.44 -59.41
N TYR A 537 5.44 -13.10 -60.59
CA TYR A 537 4.63 -12.77 -61.77
C TYR A 537 4.37 -13.96 -62.69
N GLN A 538 4.99 -15.10 -62.43
CA GLN A 538 4.87 -16.32 -63.25
C GLN A 538 3.41 -16.77 -63.43
N GLY A 539 3.06 -17.17 -64.65
CA GLY A 539 1.74 -17.68 -65.00
C GLY A 539 1.58 -17.86 -66.50
N SER A 540 0.69 -18.76 -66.92
CA SER A 540 0.35 -19.01 -68.33
C SER A 540 -0.32 -17.81 -69.01
N GLU A 541 -0.76 -16.83 -68.23
CA GLU A 541 -1.44 -15.61 -68.72
C GLU A 541 -0.45 -14.57 -69.26
N CYS A 542 0.85 -14.68 -68.96
CA CYS A 542 1.86 -13.72 -69.42
C CYS A 542 2.17 -13.92 -70.91
N GLN A 543 2.17 -12.84 -71.68
CA GLN A 543 2.53 -12.83 -73.09
C GLN A 543 3.97 -13.27 -73.30
N VAL A 544 4.15 -14.34 -74.08
CA VAL A 544 5.46 -14.85 -74.48
C VAL A 544 5.77 -14.43 -75.92
N GLY A 545 6.90 -13.74 -76.10
CA GLY A 545 7.39 -13.36 -77.43
C GLY A 545 6.65 -12.18 -78.05
N ASN A 546 6.98 -11.94 -79.32
CA ASN A 546 6.51 -10.78 -80.07
C ASN A 546 5.12 -11.00 -80.65
N VAL A 547 4.38 -9.90 -80.83
CA VAL A 547 3.11 -9.89 -81.55
C VAL A 547 3.36 -9.35 -82.96
N SER A 548 3.26 -10.23 -83.95
CA SER A 548 3.36 -9.87 -85.37
C SER A 548 2.01 -9.43 -85.89
N LEU A 549 1.97 -8.31 -86.60
CA LEU A 549 0.75 -7.82 -87.25
C LEU A 549 0.27 -8.81 -88.31
N ASN A 550 1.18 -9.41 -89.06
CA ASN A 550 0.86 -10.48 -90.00
C ASN A 550 0.23 -11.71 -89.34
N ALA A 551 0.49 -11.99 -88.07
CA ALA A 551 -0.20 -13.08 -87.37
C ALA A 551 -1.68 -12.74 -87.06
N LEU A 552 -2.02 -11.45 -87.03
CA LEU A 552 -3.33 -10.94 -86.64
C LEU A 552 -4.23 -10.59 -87.83
N LEU A 553 -3.64 -10.08 -88.91
CA LEU A 553 -4.39 -9.64 -90.08
C LEU A 553 -4.88 -10.80 -90.95
N SER A 554 -6.07 -10.61 -91.53
CA SER A 554 -6.66 -11.50 -92.53
C SER A 554 -5.90 -11.47 -93.86
N ARG A 555 -5.42 -10.28 -94.27
CA ARG A 555 -4.51 -10.07 -95.41
C ARG A 555 -3.14 -9.63 -94.89
N LYS A 556 -2.08 -10.28 -95.34
CA LYS A 556 -0.73 -10.00 -94.86
C LYS A 556 -0.23 -8.66 -95.43
N THR A 557 0.63 -7.97 -94.71
CA THR A 557 1.10 -6.62 -95.06
C THR A 557 1.81 -6.59 -96.41
N TYR A 558 2.44 -7.69 -96.84
CA TYR A 558 3.05 -7.82 -98.17
C TYR A 558 2.05 -8.06 -99.31
N ASP A 559 0.80 -8.43 -99.01
CA ASP A 559 -0.29 -8.58 -99.99
C ASP A 559 -1.11 -7.28 -100.13
N LEU A 560 -0.75 -6.23 -99.39
CA LEU A 560 -1.38 -4.91 -99.47
C LEU A 560 -0.62 -4.05 -100.49
N ASP A 561 -1.23 -3.84 -101.66
CA ASP A 561 -0.65 -3.09 -102.78
C ASP A 561 -0.09 -1.70 -102.40
N ALA A 562 -0.68 -1.06 -101.38
CA ALA A 562 -0.26 0.25 -100.89
C ALA A 562 0.94 0.22 -99.93
N TRP A 563 1.26 -0.93 -99.34
CA TRP A 563 2.35 -1.12 -98.36
C TRP A 563 3.57 -1.83 -98.95
N TYR A 564 3.41 -2.42 -100.14
CA TYR A 564 4.42 -3.21 -100.83
C TYR A 564 5.25 -2.42 -101.86
N ARG A 565 4.81 -1.23 -102.28
CA ARG A 565 5.44 -0.45 -103.37
C ARG A 565 6.70 0.31 -103.01
#